data_AF-A0A1E3QGB1-F1
#
_entry.id   AF-A0A1E3QGB1-F1
#
_cell.length_a   1.000
_cell.length_b   1.000
_cell.length_c   1.000
_cell.angle_alpha   90.00
_cell.angle_beta   90.00
_cell.angle_gamma   90.00
#
_symmetry.space_group_name_H-M   'P 1'
#
loop_
_entity.id
_entity.type
_entity.pdbx_description
1 polymer ?
#
loop_
_entity_poly.entity_id
_entity_poly.type
_entity_poly.pdbx_seq_one_letter_code
_entity_poly.pdbx_strand_id
1 'polypeptide(L)'
;MLLASSSGAVEVDLGDLTPSAYLAKADALLTQGNFQDALQFYDAAVKSDPQNYLSVFKRGATYLSIGRLNSAIADFDQVLEMKPGFDSALVQRGKLRLKMGNWDGARKDFKAVTGNQKENIESVFAAENEVKAALKAKEAGKLDECIAHSSNAISSASAVTSLRSLRTECRLAKGLIREAVADLSHLANANPLSPEPHVRIARLQYLYLNDRDRAIQQLAKCLRYDPDAKPCKTAFREYKRLDKEIVKANELREKHMWVALEKMIVSGDADREALFKKIEEMVANAEKEEKIPPTTTKDLEVELLEATCEAYLELKRWGPGITYCARTLDYRPESIVALLFTGRVHMNNDEFDKAIEVLNKAKEASGGQNQRVNSMLNEAHVLLKRANSKDYYKVLGVDRDATDKDIKKAYRTKTKEFHPDKYRGDLKLDQVEKKMAEINEAYEVLSNPELRERFDNGDDPNDRSQPGGGEGGFNPFFQPGFGGFRGGQQQFFQQGGRTFYKQSSGSRQHAGGHNFKFHF
;
A
#
# COMPACT_ATOMS: atom_id res chain seq x y z
N MET A 1 12.50 16.24 31.60
CA MET A 1 13.42 15.08 31.52
C MET A 1 14.61 15.52 30.67
N LEU A 2 15.71 15.88 31.34
CA LEU A 2 16.96 16.30 30.72
C LEU A 2 17.60 15.09 30.03
N LEU A 3 17.78 15.15 28.71
CA LEU A 3 18.71 14.26 28.02
C LEU A 3 19.97 15.06 27.74
N ALA A 4 20.96 14.80 28.58
CA ALA A 4 22.32 15.27 28.43
C ALA A 4 22.88 14.79 27.08
N SER A 5 23.42 15.73 26.32
CA SER A 5 24.34 15.47 25.21
C SER A 5 25.64 14.90 25.79
N SER A 6 25.75 13.58 25.89
CA SER A 6 27.02 12.93 26.19
C SER A 6 27.82 12.77 24.89
N SER A 7 28.37 13.87 24.37
CA SER A 7 29.59 13.80 23.56
C SER A 7 30.78 13.66 24.50
N GLY A 8 30.84 12.56 25.24
CA GLY A 8 32.03 12.19 25.99
C GLY A 8 33.03 11.60 25.03
N ALA A 9 33.80 12.43 24.33
CA ALA A 9 35.08 11.99 23.81
C ALA A 9 35.93 11.66 25.05
N VAL A 10 36.11 10.38 25.32
CA VAL A 10 37.08 9.95 26.34
C VAL A 10 38.44 10.42 25.82
N GLU A 11 39.01 11.43 26.49
CA GLU A 11 40.38 11.83 26.25
C GLU A 11 41.27 10.63 26.56
N VAL A 12 41.87 10.08 25.51
CA VAL A 12 42.78 8.96 25.67
C VAL A 12 44.06 9.52 26.29
N ASP A 13 44.50 8.95 27.41
CA ASP A 13 45.80 9.30 27.99
C ASP A 13 46.91 8.85 27.02
N LEU A 14 47.48 9.83 26.34
CA LEU A 14 48.51 9.63 25.33
C LEU A 14 49.88 9.38 25.99
N GLY A 15 50.13 9.88 27.21
CA GLY A 15 51.45 9.88 27.84
C GLY A 15 52.55 10.55 27.00
N ASP A 16 53.76 10.68 27.54
CA ASP A 16 54.98 11.04 26.77
C ASP A 16 55.63 9.75 26.27
N LEU A 17 55.25 9.31 25.06
CA LEU A 17 55.76 8.08 24.45
C LEU A 17 56.73 8.41 23.32
N THR A 18 57.60 7.46 22.98
CA THR A 18 58.41 7.56 21.76
C THR A 18 57.52 7.38 20.52
N PRO A 19 57.90 7.92 19.34
CA PRO A 19 57.17 7.70 18.09
C PRO A 19 56.84 6.23 17.80
N SER A 20 57.81 5.33 18.07
CA SER A 20 57.63 3.88 17.90
C SER A 20 56.64 3.27 18.90
N ALA A 21 56.58 3.78 20.13
CA ALA A 21 55.63 3.33 21.14
C ALA A 21 54.20 3.81 20.83
N TYR A 22 54.04 5.04 20.33
CA TYR A 22 52.76 5.50 19.80
C TYR A 22 52.27 4.60 18.66
N LEU A 23 53.13 4.27 17.70
CA LEU A 23 52.80 3.35 16.59
C LEU A 23 52.38 1.96 17.07
N ALA A 24 53.13 1.35 17.99
CA ALA A 24 52.82 0.02 18.50
C ALA A 24 51.46 -0.03 19.21
N LYS A 25 51.13 1.03 19.97
CA LYS A 25 49.83 1.15 20.65
C LYS A 25 48.69 1.38 19.65
N ALA A 26 48.91 2.20 18.64
CA ALA A 26 47.96 2.43 17.55
C ALA A 26 47.68 1.13 16.77
N ASP A 27 48.72 0.38 16.40
CA ASP A 27 48.59 -0.90 15.71
C ASP A 27 47.81 -1.92 16.55
N ALA A 28 48.10 -2.00 17.86
CA ALA A 28 47.37 -2.89 18.77
C ALA A 28 45.87 -2.54 18.82
N LEU A 29 45.53 -1.26 18.93
CA LEU A 29 44.13 -0.80 18.91
C LEU A 29 43.45 -1.07 17.57
N LEU A 30 44.18 -0.90 16.46
CA LEU A 30 43.68 -1.19 15.12
C LEU A 30 43.35 -2.68 14.96
N THR A 31 44.20 -3.58 15.46
CA THR A 31 43.91 -5.03 15.44
C THR A 31 42.73 -5.43 16.33
N GLN A 32 42.41 -4.62 17.35
CA GLN A 32 41.24 -4.81 18.20
C GLN A 32 39.96 -4.23 17.61
N GLY A 33 40.03 -3.53 16.46
CA GLY A 33 38.90 -2.82 15.85
C GLY A 33 38.57 -1.47 16.49
N ASN A 34 39.40 -0.99 17.41
CA ASN A 34 39.23 0.31 18.08
C ASN A 34 39.80 1.45 17.22
N PHE A 35 39.18 1.70 16.07
CA PHE A 35 39.72 2.60 15.06
C PHE A 35 39.78 4.08 15.50
N GLN A 36 38.81 4.57 16.30
CA GLN A 36 38.81 5.96 16.77
C GLN A 36 39.97 6.22 17.74
N ASP A 37 40.25 5.29 18.65
CA ASP A 37 41.35 5.41 19.61
C ASP A 37 42.70 5.22 18.91
N ALA A 38 42.77 4.28 17.95
CA ALA A 38 43.95 4.10 17.12
C ALA A 38 44.34 5.39 16.38
N LEU A 39 43.36 6.16 15.88
CA LEU A 39 43.61 7.45 15.23
C LEU A 39 44.27 8.47 16.16
N GLN A 40 43.88 8.54 17.44
CA GLN A 40 44.50 9.47 18.39
C GLN A 40 46.00 9.17 18.59
N PHE A 41 46.35 7.88 18.67
CA PHE A 41 47.75 7.45 18.79
C PHE A 41 48.52 7.60 17.47
N TYR A 42 47.90 7.37 16.32
CA TYR A 42 48.53 7.67 15.04
C TYR A 42 48.74 9.17 14.84
N ASP A 43 47.81 10.03 15.28
CA ASP A 43 47.98 11.48 15.27
C ASP A 43 49.15 11.93 16.15
N ALA A 44 49.29 11.33 17.34
CA ALA A 44 50.45 11.58 18.22
C ALA A 44 51.76 11.10 17.57
N ALA A 45 51.77 9.91 16.94
CA ALA A 45 52.94 9.38 16.23
C ALA A 45 53.38 10.31 15.08
N VAL A 46 52.43 10.79 14.27
CA VAL A 46 52.70 11.72 13.15
C VAL A 46 53.18 13.08 13.64
N LYS A 47 52.65 13.60 14.77
CA LYS A 47 53.13 14.85 15.37
C LYS A 47 54.56 14.71 15.92
N SER A 48 54.87 13.57 16.53
CA SER A 48 56.17 13.31 17.14
C SER A 48 57.26 13.07 16.09
N ASP A 49 56.93 12.43 14.96
CA ASP A 49 57.83 12.23 13.82
C ASP A 49 57.12 12.50 12.48
N PRO A 50 57.07 13.77 12.03
CA PRO A 50 56.33 14.16 10.83
C PRO A 50 56.92 13.62 9.51
N GLN A 51 58.18 13.17 9.51
CA GLN A 51 58.85 12.66 8.30
C GLN A 51 58.69 11.14 8.13
N ASN A 52 58.08 10.47 9.11
CA ASN A 52 57.81 9.05 9.04
C ASN A 52 56.58 8.75 8.17
N TYR A 53 56.83 8.53 6.89
CA TYR A 53 55.78 8.17 5.93
C TYR A 53 54.98 6.91 6.31
N LEU A 54 55.55 5.98 7.08
CA LEU A 54 54.81 4.78 7.52
C LEU A 54 53.74 5.13 8.56
N SER A 55 54.02 6.08 9.46
CA SER A 55 53.04 6.59 10.43
C SER A 55 51.86 7.24 9.73
N VAL A 56 52.15 8.12 8.76
CA VAL A 56 51.12 8.80 7.96
C VAL A 56 50.33 7.80 7.11
N PHE A 57 51.00 6.81 6.50
CA PHE A 57 50.32 5.76 5.73
C PHE A 57 49.35 4.95 6.58
N LYS A 58 49.77 4.54 7.79
CA LYS A 58 48.91 3.78 8.72
C LYS A 58 47.73 4.61 9.21
N ARG A 59 47.93 5.91 9.46
CA ARG A 59 46.83 6.83 9.76
C ARG A 59 45.84 6.93 8.60
N GLY A 60 46.34 7.11 7.37
CA GLY A 60 45.52 7.14 6.16
C GLY A 60 44.73 5.84 5.94
N ALA A 61 45.35 4.69 6.16
CA ALA A 61 44.67 3.39 6.11
C ALA A 61 43.59 3.26 7.20
N THR A 62 43.85 3.80 8.39
CA THR A 62 42.86 3.81 9.49
C THR A 62 41.67 4.72 9.16
N TYR A 63 41.91 5.90 8.59
CA TYR A 63 40.85 6.77 8.07
C TYR A 63 39.99 6.08 7.01
N LEU A 64 40.61 5.30 6.12
CA LEU A 64 39.89 4.51 5.12
C LEU A 64 38.97 3.47 5.77
N SER A 65 39.45 2.74 6.79
CA SER A 65 38.67 1.73 7.53
C SER A 65 37.41 2.31 8.20
N ILE A 66 37.43 3.58 8.61
CA ILE A 66 36.27 4.27 9.19
C ILE A 66 35.48 5.13 8.20
N GLY A 67 35.79 5.04 6.90
CA GLY A 67 35.07 5.75 5.84
C GLY A 67 35.39 7.25 5.70
N ARG A 68 36.44 7.77 6.35
CA ARG A 68 36.90 9.16 6.20
C ARG A 68 37.77 9.33 4.95
N LEU A 69 37.14 9.22 3.79
CA LEU A 69 37.83 9.16 2.49
C LEU A 69 38.70 10.39 2.20
N ASN A 70 38.24 11.59 2.53
CA ASN A 70 39.00 12.83 2.30
C ASN A 70 40.22 12.96 3.22
N SER A 71 40.16 12.46 4.45
CA SER A 71 41.33 12.43 5.34
C SER A 71 42.34 11.38 4.87
N ALA A 72 41.85 10.20 4.46
CA ALA A 72 42.69 9.14 3.93
C ALA A 72 43.45 9.56 2.66
N ILE A 73 42.78 10.24 1.71
CA ILE A 73 43.44 10.67 0.47
C ILE A 73 44.54 11.70 0.74
N ALA A 74 44.33 12.63 1.68
CA ALA A 74 45.32 13.64 2.06
C ALA A 74 46.57 12.99 2.69
N ASP A 75 46.38 11.99 3.56
CA ASP A 75 47.49 11.23 4.14
C ASP A 75 48.26 10.44 3.05
N PHE A 76 47.56 9.82 2.10
CA PHE A 76 48.23 9.13 0.99
C PHE A 76 48.97 10.08 0.04
N ASP A 77 48.43 11.29 -0.19
CA ASP A 77 49.13 12.34 -0.92
C ASP A 77 50.43 12.72 -0.19
N GLN A 78 50.37 13.00 1.12
CA GLN A 78 51.54 13.32 1.95
C GLN A 78 52.58 12.19 1.95
N VAL A 79 52.15 10.93 2.02
CA VAL A 79 53.04 9.77 1.92
C VAL A 79 53.80 9.75 0.60
N LEU A 80 53.14 10.07 -0.50
CA LEU A 80 53.72 10.04 -1.84
C LEU A 80 54.57 11.27 -2.14
N GLU A 81 54.39 12.38 -1.42
CA GLU A 81 55.32 13.50 -1.38
C GLU A 81 56.62 13.12 -0.66
N MET A 82 56.53 12.42 0.49
CA MET A 82 57.71 11.98 1.26
C MET A 82 58.46 10.81 0.59
N LYS A 83 57.71 9.85 0.03
CA LYS A 83 58.26 8.67 -0.63
C LYS A 83 57.56 8.43 -1.98
N PRO A 84 58.05 9.08 -3.05
CA PRO A 84 57.58 8.81 -4.40
C PRO A 84 57.72 7.33 -4.76
N GLY A 85 56.69 6.74 -5.38
CA GLY A 85 56.72 5.33 -5.80
C GLY A 85 56.40 4.32 -4.69
N PHE A 86 55.87 4.75 -3.54
CA PHE A 86 55.40 3.81 -2.53
C PHE A 86 54.11 3.12 -2.99
N ASP A 87 54.27 1.91 -3.55
CA ASP A 87 53.21 1.11 -4.17
C ASP A 87 51.94 0.98 -3.31
N SER A 88 52.09 0.73 -2.00
CA SER A 88 50.93 0.59 -1.11
C SER A 88 50.09 1.87 -1.04
N ALA A 89 50.71 3.05 -1.00
CA ALA A 89 49.97 4.31 -1.03
C ALA A 89 49.37 4.59 -2.42
N LEU A 90 50.09 4.26 -3.51
CA LEU A 90 49.56 4.39 -4.87
C LEU A 90 48.32 3.53 -5.09
N VAL A 91 48.35 2.25 -4.68
CA VAL A 91 47.19 1.35 -4.81
C VAL A 91 46.00 1.85 -3.99
N GLN A 92 46.22 2.24 -2.73
CA GLN A 92 45.13 2.72 -1.88
C GLN A 92 44.56 4.05 -2.40
N ARG A 93 45.41 5.01 -2.77
CA ARG A 93 44.98 6.28 -3.36
C ARG A 93 44.25 6.09 -4.68
N GLY A 94 44.73 5.19 -5.55
CA GLY A 94 44.08 4.84 -6.81
C GLY A 94 42.67 4.27 -6.59
N LYS A 95 42.50 3.37 -5.61
CA LYS A 95 41.19 2.83 -5.22
C LYS A 95 40.26 3.90 -4.64
N LEU A 96 40.77 4.83 -3.82
CA LEU A 96 39.97 5.95 -3.32
C LEU A 96 39.55 6.89 -4.46
N ARG A 97 40.48 7.22 -5.37
CA ARG A 97 40.19 8.06 -6.54
C ARG A 97 39.14 7.43 -7.43
N LEU A 98 39.17 6.11 -7.64
CA LEU A 98 38.10 5.36 -8.29
C LEU A 98 36.76 5.51 -7.56
N LYS A 99 36.72 5.30 -6.24
CA LYS A 99 35.51 5.48 -5.43
C LYS A 99 34.91 6.89 -5.53
N MET A 100 35.76 7.91 -5.68
CA MET A 100 35.41 9.32 -5.83
C MET A 100 35.14 9.74 -7.27
N GLY A 101 35.29 8.85 -8.26
CA GLY A 101 35.11 9.17 -9.67
C GLY A 101 36.24 9.97 -10.33
N ASN A 102 37.41 10.07 -9.70
CA ASN A 102 38.62 10.63 -10.32
C ASN A 102 39.32 9.54 -11.15
N TRP A 103 38.79 9.29 -12.36
CA TRP A 103 39.23 8.22 -13.25
C TRP A 103 40.68 8.38 -13.70
N ASP A 104 41.08 9.60 -14.09
CA ASP A 104 42.43 9.88 -14.56
C ASP A 104 43.47 9.75 -13.46
N GLY A 105 43.16 10.28 -12.27
CA GLY A 105 44.03 10.15 -11.10
C GLY A 105 44.17 8.70 -10.65
N ALA A 106 43.07 7.92 -10.68
CA ALA A 106 43.11 6.49 -10.36
C ALA A 106 43.98 5.71 -11.34
N ARG A 107 43.80 5.92 -12.66
CA ARG A 107 44.65 5.30 -13.70
C ARG A 107 46.11 5.70 -13.56
N LYS A 108 46.40 6.97 -13.28
CA LYS A 108 47.76 7.47 -13.08
C LYS A 108 48.43 6.76 -11.91
N ASP A 109 47.73 6.62 -10.79
CA ASP A 109 48.27 5.93 -9.62
C ASP A 109 48.51 4.45 -9.89
N PHE A 110 47.54 3.74 -10.49
CA PHE A 110 47.71 2.32 -10.81
C PHE A 110 48.83 2.04 -11.81
N LYS A 111 49.05 2.94 -12.78
CA LYS A 111 50.17 2.83 -13.73
C LYS A 111 51.54 3.11 -13.09
N ALA A 112 51.57 3.84 -11.98
CA ALA A 112 52.81 4.16 -11.28
C ALA A 112 53.27 3.06 -10.31
N VAL A 113 52.44 2.05 -10.06
CA VAL A 113 52.75 0.89 -9.21
C VAL A 113 53.69 -0.07 -9.95
N THR A 114 54.69 -0.61 -9.26
CA THR A 114 55.69 -1.50 -9.90
C THR A 114 55.12 -2.88 -10.29
N GLY A 115 54.08 -3.35 -9.59
CA GLY A 115 53.38 -4.61 -9.86
C GLY A 115 52.25 -4.51 -10.90
N ASN A 116 51.71 -5.66 -11.32
CA ASN A 116 50.59 -5.71 -12.27
C ASN A 116 49.30 -5.12 -11.65
N GLN A 117 48.79 -4.03 -12.25
CA GLN A 117 47.53 -3.37 -11.88
C GLN A 117 46.48 -3.42 -13.00
N LYS A 118 46.60 -4.35 -13.96
CA LYS A 118 45.71 -4.45 -15.12
C LYS A 118 44.23 -4.48 -14.72
N GLU A 119 43.86 -5.33 -13.76
CA GLU A 119 42.48 -5.47 -13.28
C GLU A 119 41.94 -4.16 -12.66
N ASN A 120 42.76 -3.49 -11.85
CA ASN A 120 42.37 -2.20 -11.27
C ASN A 120 42.17 -1.14 -12.36
N ILE A 121 43.04 -1.07 -13.37
CA ILE A 121 42.89 -0.14 -14.50
C ILE A 121 41.63 -0.47 -15.33
N GLU A 122 41.36 -1.75 -15.58
CA GLU A 122 40.15 -2.22 -16.27
C GLU A 122 38.89 -1.85 -15.48
N SER A 123 38.90 -1.98 -14.15
CA SER A 123 37.78 -1.57 -13.30
C SER A 123 37.49 -0.07 -13.38
N VAL A 124 38.52 0.77 -13.54
CA VAL A 124 38.35 2.22 -13.72
C VAL A 124 37.68 2.52 -15.06
N PHE A 125 38.11 1.87 -16.14
CA PHE A 125 37.48 2.04 -17.46
C PHE A 125 36.04 1.52 -17.47
N ALA A 126 35.78 0.38 -16.83
CA ALA A 126 34.43 -0.16 -16.70
C ALA A 126 33.52 0.83 -15.96
N ALA A 127 33.95 1.33 -14.79
CA ALA A 127 33.19 2.32 -14.03
C ALA A 127 32.92 3.60 -14.84
N GLU A 128 33.94 4.15 -15.52
CA GLU A 128 33.78 5.35 -16.35
C GLU A 128 32.80 5.11 -17.52
N ASN A 129 32.85 3.94 -18.15
CA ASN A 129 31.95 3.56 -19.23
C ASN A 129 30.50 3.40 -18.75
N GLU A 130 30.29 2.79 -17.57
CA GLU A 130 28.96 2.70 -16.95
C GLU A 130 28.37 4.09 -16.65
N VAL A 131 29.20 5.04 -16.20
CA VAL A 131 28.74 6.44 -16.02
C VAL A 131 28.30 7.07 -17.34
N LYS A 132 29.11 6.93 -18.40
CA LYS A 132 28.76 7.45 -19.73
C LYS A 132 27.49 6.80 -20.29
N ALA A 133 27.34 5.50 -20.12
CA ALA A 133 26.17 4.75 -20.55
C ALA A 133 24.91 5.19 -19.79
N ALA A 134 25.01 5.41 -18.47
CA ALA A 134 23.89 5.89 -17.66
C ALA A 134 23.40 7.28 -18.11
N LEU A 135 24.32 8.21 -18.38
CA LEU A 135 23.99 9.54 -18.87
C LEU A 135 23.31 9.49 -20.25
N LYS A 136 23.88 8.72 -21.19
CA LYS A 136 23.30 8.52 -22.52
C LYS A 136 21.92 7.86 -22.46
N ALA A 137 21.73 6.89 -21.58
CA ALA A 137 20.44 6.24 -21.37
C ALA A 137 19.39 7.22 -20.82
N LYS A 138 19.77 8.10 -19.88
CA LYS A 138 18.91 9.17 -19.38
C LYS A 138 18.46 10.11 -20.50
N GLU A 139 19.40 10.58 -21.33
CA GLU A 139 19.12 11.46 -22.47
C GLU A 139 18.20 10.80 -23.51
N ALA A 140 18.36 9.49 -23.72
CA ALA A 140 17.52 8.70 -24.61
C ALA A 140 16.16 8.30 -23.99
N GLY A 141 15.85 8.70 -22.75
CA GLY A 141 14.62 8.30 -22.05
C GLY A 141 14.54 6.82 -21.67
N LYS A 142 15.66 6.10 -21.75
CA LYS A 142 15.76 4.67 -21.43
C LYS A 142 15.98 4.46 -19.93
N LEU A 143 14.91 4.57 -19.16
CA LEU A 143 14.97 4.59 -17.69
C LEU A 143 15.58 3.31 -17.09
N ASP A 144 15.26 2.14 -17.64
CA ASP A 144 15.81 0.87 -17.16
C ASP A 144 17.33 0.77 -17.35
N GLU A 145 17.82 1.12 -18.54
CA GLU A 145 19.25 1.19 -18.83
C GLU A 145 19.94 2.24 -17.94
N CYS A 146 19.31 3.41 -17.74
CA CYS A 146 19.84 4.43 -16.82
C CYS A 146 20.00 3.90 -15.39
N ILE A 147 18.98 3.21 -14.86
CA ILE A 147 19.01 2.64 -13.51
C ILE A 147 20.05 1.54 -13.39
N ALA A 148 20.14 0.65 -14.38
CA ALA A 148 21.13 -0.43 -14.40
C ALA A 148 22.56 0.12 -14.44
N HIS A 149 22.88 0.97 -15.41
CA HIS A 149 24.22 1.51 -15.58
C HIS A 149 24.67 2.39 -14.40
N SER A 150 23.79 3.24 -13.87
CA SER A 150 24.09 4.01 -12.66
C SER A 150 24.30 3.11 -11.44
N SER A 151 23.57 1.98 -11.32
CA SER A 151 23.77 1.02 -10.23
C SER A 151 25.13 0.33 -10.31
N ASN A 152 25.52 -0.10 -11.52
CA ASN A 152 26.83 -0.67 -11.75
C ASN A 152 27.93 0.34 -11.43
N ALA A 153 27.81 1.57 -11.92
CA ALA A 153 28.76 2.64 -11.63
C ALA A 153 28.89 2.93 -10.12
N ILE A 154 27.78 2.95 -9.37
CA ILE A 154 27.78 3.17 -7.90
C ILE A 154 28.52 2.06 -7.15
N SER A 155 28.55 0.83 -7.67
CA SER A 155 29.28 -0.28 -7.02
C SER A 155 30.79 -0.03 -6.94
N SER A 156 31.37 0.64 -7.95
CA SER A 156 32.79 1.01 -8.01
C SER A 156 33.05 2.44 -7.52
N ALA A 157 32.17 3.38 -7.87
CA ALA A 157 32.29 4.81 -7.62
C ALA A 157 31.28 5.30 -6.56
N SER A 158 31.26 4.59 -5.43
CA SER A 158 30.21 4.73 -4.40
C SER A 158 30.15 6.11 -3.72
N ALA A 159 31.23 6.90 -3.78
CA ALA A 159 31.29 8.23 -3.18
C ALA A 159 30.80 9.34 -4.14
N VAL A 160 30.51 9.01 -5.40
CA VAL A 160 30.01 9.98 -6.38
C VAL A 160 28.51 10.20 -6.19
N THR A 161 28.15 11.26 -5.47
CA THR A 161 26.76 11.62 -5.16
C THR A 161 25.92 11.96 -6.40
N SER A 162 26.53 12.46 -7.47
CA SER A 162 25.84 12.75 -8.72
C SER A 162 25.28 11.49 -9.39
N LEU A 163 25.90 10.31 -9.21
CA LEU A 163 25.37 9.04 -9.73
C LEU A 163 24.10 8.62 -9.00
N ARG A 164 24.04 8.81 -7.68
CA ARG A 164 22.81 8.58 -6.92
C ARG A 164 21.73 9.57 -7.28
N SER A 165 22.08 10.83 -7.51
CA SER A 165 21.15 11.86 -7.98
C SER A 165 20.55 11.48 -9.34
N LEU A 166 21.41 11.07 -10.29
CA LEU A 166 21.00 10.55 -11.60
C LEU A 166 20.04 9.35 -11.48
N ARG A 167 20.40 8.37 -10.63
CA ARG A 167 19.57 7.18 -10.42
C ARG A 167 18.24 7.51 -9.75
N THR A 168 18.21 8.43 -8.80
CA THR A 168 16.98 8.96 -8.20
C THR A 168 16.06 9.51 -9.27
N GLU A 169 16.56 10.38 -10.15
CA GLU A 169 15.75 10.94 -11.24
C GLU A 169 15.18 9.86 -12.17
N CYS A 170 15.99 8.88 -12.57
CA CYS A 170 15.53 7.79 -13.42
C CYS A 170 14.52 6.86 -12.71
N ARG A 171 14.67 6.65 -11.40
CA ARG A 171 13.71 5.88 -10.58
C ARG A 171 12.38 6.62 -10.45
N LEU A 172 12.40 7.93 -10.16
CA LEU A 172 11.19 8.75 -10.05
C LEU A 172 10.44 8.84 -11.37
N ALA A 173 11.15 9.01 -12.48
CA ALA A 173 10.57 8.99 -13.83
C ALA A 173 9.92 7.64 -14.19
N LYS A 174 10.29 6.55 -13.51
CA LYS A 174 9.69 5.23 -13.65
C LYS A 174 8.59 4.94 -12.61
N GLY A 175 8.35 5.86 -11.66
CA GLY A 175 7.41 5.66 -10.55
C GLY A 175 7.96 4.78 -9.40
N LEU A 176 9.27 4.52 -9.36
CA LEU A 176 9.93 3.71 -8.32
C LEU A 176 10.24 4.54 -7.07
N ILE A 177 9.18 4.91 -6.34
CA ILE A 177 9.25 5.87 -5.23
C ILE A 177 10.11 5.37 -4.06
N ARG A 178 9.96 4.11 -3.63
CA ARG A 178 10.67 3.57 -2.46
C ARG A 178 12.18 3.52 -2.70
N GLU A 179 12.58 3.12 -3.89
CA GLU A 179 13.97 3.03 -4.32
C GLU A 179 14.60 4.42 -4.49
N ALA A 180 13.82 5.40 -4.97
CA ALA A 180 14.27 6.80 -5.03
C ALA A 180 14.48 7.39 -3.63
N VAL A 181 13.57 7.13 -2.68
CA VAL A 181 13.72 7.53 -1.27
C VAL A 181 14.98 6.92 -0.64
N ALA A 182 15.33 5.68 -0.97
CA ALA A 182 16.57 5.05 -0.50
C ALA A 182 17.82 5.78 -1.03
N ASP A 183 17.85 6.17 -2.31
CA ASP A 183 18.97 6.95 -2.85
C ASP A 183 19.06 8.35 -2.25
N LEU A 184 17.92 9.04 -2.12
CA LEU A 184 17.87 10.34 -1.45
C LEU A 184 18.34 10.25 0.00
N SER A 185 18.06 9.14 0.71
CA SER A 185 18.54 8.94 2.08
C SER A 185 20.06 8.84 2.15
N HIS A 186 20.69 8.21 1.16
CA HIS A 186 22.15 8.23 1.03
C HIS A 186 22.68 9.64 0.77
N LEU A 187 22.00 10.44 -0.08
CA LEU A 187 22.38 11.83 -0.35
C LEU A 187 22.24 12.71 0.90
N ALA A 188 21.14 12.57 1.65
CA ALA A 188 20.91 13.25 2.92
C ALA A 188 22.00 12.91 3.95
N ASN A 189 22.41 11.65 4.04
CA ASN A 189 23.48 11.26 4.97
C ASN A 189 24.86 11.72 4.50
N ALA A 190 25.10 11.82 3.19
CA ALA A 190 26.36 12.31 2.64
C ALA A 190 26.54 13.82 2.85
N ASN A 191 25.45 14.59 2.83
CA ASN A 191 25.46 16.01 3.18
C ASN A 191 24.25 16.36 4.07
N PRO A 192 24.36 16.15 5.40
CA PRO A 192 23.25 16.37 6.34
C PRO A 192 22.79 17.82 6.48
N LEU A 193 23.64 18.78 6.10
CA LEU A 193 23.31 20.21 6.11
C LEU A 193 22.51 20.63 4.86
N SER A 194 22.44 19.79 3.82
CA SER A 194 21.64 20.09 2.64
C SER A 194 20.16 19.85 2.93
N PRO A 195 19.28 20.88 2.81
CA PRO A 195 17.86 20.69 3.04
C PRO A 195 17.16 19.95 1.89
N GLU A 196 17.72 19.96 0.69
CA GLU A 196 17.06 19.45 -0.54
C GLU A 196 16.69 17.97 -0.47
N PRO A 197 17.60 17.03 -0.11
CA PRO A 197 17.25 15.62 -0.02
C PRO A 197 16.19 15.35 1.07
N HIS A 198 16.23 16.10 2.18
CA HIS A 198 15.26 15.95 3.27
C HIS A 198 13.84 16.33 2.86
N VAL A 199 13.69 17.46 2.17
CA VAL A 199 12.37 17.93 1.69
C VAL A 199 11.82 16.96 0.64
N ARG A 200 12.65 16.49 -0.29
CA ARG A 200 12.24 15.51 -1.30
C ARG A 200 11.82 14.17 -0.69
N ILE A 201 12.60 13.63 0.24
CA ILE A 201 12.23 12.39 0.96
C ILE A 201 10.89 12.56 1.66
N ALA A 202 10.71 13.66 2.39
CA ALA A 202 9.47 13.90 3.12
C ALA A 202 8.27 13.97 2.17
N ARG A 203 8.38 14.67 1.04
CA ARG A 203 7.32 14.75 0.03
C ARG A 203 6.91 13.38 -0.51
N LEU A 204 7.88 12.58 -0.91
CA LEU A 204 7.64 11.24 -1.44
C LEU A 204 7.03 10.32 -0.39
N GLN A 205 7.56 10.33 0.83
CA GLN A 205 7.02 9.55 1.94
C GLN A 205 5.59 9.95 2.28
N TYR A 206 5.31 11.25 2.33
CA TYR A 206 4.01 11.77 2.75
C TYR A 206 2.93 11.49 1.70
N LEU A 207 3.17 11.83 0.43
CA LEU A 207 2.15 11.77 -0.62
C LEU A 207 2.01 10.38 -1.24
N TYR A 208 3.14 9.72 -1.53
CA TYR A 208 3.15 8.50 -2.34
C TYR A 208 3.21 7.22 -1.52
N LEU A 209 3.87 7.25 -0.35
CA LEU A 209 3.98 6.08 0.53
C LEU A 209 3.04 6.15 1.73
N ASN A 210 2.35 7.28 1.90
CA ASN A 210 1.49 7.59 3.04
C ASN A 210 2.16 7.35 4.41
N ASP A 211 3.49 7.51 4.48
CA ASP A 211 4.30 7.35 5.67
C ASP A 211 4.50 8.73 6.34
N ARG A 212 3.38 9.33 6.74
CA ARG A 212 3.28 10.73 7.18
C ARG A 212 4.18 11.04 8.38
N ASP A 213 4.24 10.12 9.33
CA ASP A 213 5.09 10.26 10.51
C ASP A 213 6.57 10.29 10.14
N ARG A 214 7.04 9.37 9.29
CA ARG A 214 8.44 9.38 8.85
C ARG A 214 8.78 10.61 8.02
N ALA A 215 7.87 11.08 7.18
CA ALA A 215 8.07 12.32 6.43
C ALA A 215 8.29 13.53 7.36
N ILE A 216 7.46 13.67 8.40
CA ILE A 216 7.58 14.73 9.40
C ILE A 216 8.86 14.57 10.22
N GLN A 217 9.22 13.34 10.61
CA GLN A 217 10.47 13.05 11.31
C GLN A 217 11.70 13.37 10.46
N GLN A 218 11.65 13.14 9.15
CA GLN A 218 12.73 13.47 8.22
C GLN A 218 12.98 14.98 8.15
N LEU A 219 11.91 15.78 8.16
CA LEU A 219 11.99 17.24 8.21
C LEU A 219 12.46 17.74 9.59
N ALA A 220 12.03 17.09 10.67
CA ALA A 220 12.57 17.37 12.00
C ALA A 220 14.07 17.05 12.08
N LYS A 221 14.53 15.97 11.44
CA LYS A 221 15.95 15.63 11.32
C LYS A 221 16.73 16.72 10.59
N CYS A 222 16.20 17.26 9.49
CA CYS A 222 16.79 18.40 8.79
C CYS A 222 16.96 19.61 9.72
N LEU A 223 15.90 19.99 10.45
CA LEU A 223 15.92 21.13 11.38
C LEU A 223 16.81 20.93 12.61
N ARG A 224 17.18 19.68 12.94
CA ARG A 224 18.19 19.39 13.97
C ARG A 224 19.60 19.68 13.49
N TYR A 225 19.89 19.49 12.20
CA TYR A 225 21.18 19.85 11.60
C TYR A 225 21.29 21.35 11.36
N ASP A 226 20.22 21.97 10.86
CA ASP A 226 20.13 23.42 10.64
C ASP A 226 18.73 23.94 11.02
N PRO A 227 18.57 24.57 12.21
CA PRO A 227 17.30 25.15 12.65
C PRO A 227 16.76 26.29 11.76
N ASP A 228 17.62 26.92 10.96
CA ASP A 228 17.29 28.06 10.10
C ASP A 228 17.08 27.68 8.63
N ALA A 229 17.17 26.38 8.31
CA ALA A 229 16.90 25.83 6.99
C ALA A 229 15.45 26.12 6.55
N LYS A 230 15.26 27.24 5.83
CA LYS A 230 13.94 27.71 5.37
C LYS A 230 13.13 26.65 4.64
N PRO A 231 13.68 25.87 3.68
CA PRO A 231 12.90 24.84 2.97
C PRO A 231 12.33 23.78 3.92
N CYS A 232 13.13 23.30 4.87
CA CYS A 232 12.69 22.31 5.86
C CYS A 232 11.67 22.90 6.84
N LYS A 233 11.85 24.16 7.27
CA LYS A 233 10.92 24.85 8.16
C LYS A 233 9.54 25.07 7.53
N THR A 234 9.51 25.45 6.25
CA THR A 234 8.27 25.63 5.48
C THR A 234 7.55 24.30 5.31
N ALA A 235 8.23 23.29 4.77
CA ALA A 235 7.65 21.96 4.57
C ALA A 235 7.18 21.32 5.89
N PHE A 236 7.95 21.47 6.98
CA PHE A 236 7.58 20.91 8.28
C PHE A 236 6.27 21.49 8.81
N ARG A 237 6.08 22.81 8.68
CA ARG A 237 4.86 23.49 9.13
C ARG A 237 3.66 23.11 8.29
N GLU A 238 3.84 23.03 6.97
CA GLU A 238 2.82 22.58 6.02
C GLU A 238 2.36 21.16 6.35
N TYR A 239 3.30 20.21 6.46
CA TYR A 239 2.96 18.79 6.68
C TYR A 239 2.38 18.56 8.06
N LYS A 240 2.84 19.29 9.10
CA LYS A 240 2.22 19.24 10.43
C LYS A 240 0.78 19.77 10.45
N ARG A 241 0.47 20.78 9.63
CA ARG A 241 -0.91 21.31 9.54
C ARG A 241 -1.80 20.33 8.80
N LEU A 242 -1.34 19.86 7.64
CA LEU A 242 -2.04 18.90 6.82
C LEU A 242 -2.29 17.59 7.56
N ASP A 243 -1.32 17.11 8.32
CA ASP A 243 -1.43 15.88 9.10
C ASP A 243 -2.50 15.97 10.18
N LYS A 244 -2.64 17.13 10.84
CA LYS A 244 -3.76 17.38 11.77
C LYS A 244 -5.12 17.33 11.07
N GLU A 245 -5.20 17.82 9.83
CA GLU A 245 -6.43 17.75 9.05
C GLU A 245 -6.76 16.28 8.70
N ILE A 246 -5.78 15.51 8.23
CA ILE A 246 -5.98 14.09 7.89
C ILE A 246 -6.35 13.27 9.14
N VAL A 247 -5.67 13.47 10.27
CA VAL A 247 -6.02 12.81 11.55
C VAL A 247 -7.47 13.10 11.92
N LYS A 248 -7.90 14.36 11.82
CA LYS A 248 -9.29 14.72 12.09
C LYS A 248 -10.27 14.08 11.10
N ALA A 249 -9.93 14.00 9.82
CA ALA A 249 -10.75 13.31 8.83
C ALA A 249 -10.92 11.82 9.19
N ASN A 250 -9.84 11.15 9.61
CA ASN A 250 -9.90 9.76 10.06
C ASN A 250 -10.75 9.60 11.32
N GLU A 251 -10.66 10.53 12.29
CA GLU A 251 -11.56 10.53 13.46
C GLU A 251 -13.04 10.71 13.08
N LEU A 252 -13.36 11.56 12.09
CA LEU A 252 -14.73 11.73 11.59
C LEU A 252 -15.25 10.44 10.95
N ARG A 253 -14.39 9.76 10.18
CA ARG A 253 -14.67 8.48 9.53
C ARG A 253 -14.96 7.39 10.57
N GLU A 254 -14.11 7.25 11.58
CA GLU A 254 -14.28 6.28 12.68
C GLU A 254 -15.56 6.54 13.49
N LYS A 255 -15.94 7.80 13.67
CA LYS A 255 -17.18 8.20 14.37
C LYS A 255 -18.41 8.18 13.47
N HIS A 256 -18.29 7.71 12.22
CA HIS A 256 -19.37 7.67 11.22
C HIS A 256 -20.03 9.04 10.97
N MET A 257 -19.30 10.14 11.16
CA MET A 257 -19.78 11.49 10.91
C MET A 257 -19.62 11.86 9.42
N TRP A 258 -20.34 11.15 8.56
CA TRP A 258 -20.14 11.16 7.10
C TRP A 258 -20.34 12.53 6.45
N VAL A 259 -21.32 13.32 6.90
CA VAL A 259 -21.56 14.67 6.36
C VAL A 259 -20.38 15.60 6.69
N ALA A 260 -19.86 15.54 7.91
CA ALA A 260 -18.71 16.34 8.30
C ALA A 260 -17.43 15.89 7.59
N LEU A 261 -17.27 14.58 7.38
CA LEU A 261 -16.16 14.00 6.63
C LEU A 261 -16.17 14.47 5.17
N GLU A 262 -17.31 14.35 4.50
CA GLU A 262 -17.50 14.80 3.11
C GLU A 262 -17.21 16.29 2.98
N LYS A 263 -17.74 17.09 3.90
CA LYS A 263 -17.48 18.53 3.94
C LYS A 263 -15.98 18.84 4.05
N MET A 264 -15.28 18.13 4.94
CA MET A 264 -13.86 18.35 5.17
C MET A 264 -12.98 17.91 3.99
N ILE A 265 -13.31 16.78 3.37
CA ILE A 265 -12.49 16.20 2.30
C ILE A 265 -12.78 16.82 0.93
N VAL A 266 -14.06 17.01 0.59
CA VAL A 266 -14.50 17.33 -0.78
C VAL A 266 -14.79 18.81 -0.99
N SER A 267 -15.64 19.42 -0.15
CA SER A 267 -16.16 20.77 -0.41
C SER A 267 -15.44 21.88 0.33
N GLY A 268 -14.84 21.59 1.49
CA GLY A 268 -14.27 22.60 2.37
C GLY A 268 -15.33 23.50 3.03
N ASP A 269 -14.84 24.52 3.73
CA ASP A 269 -15.61 25.55 4.42
C ASP A 269 -15.13 26.94 3.98
N ALA A 270 -15.88 28.00 4.33
CA ALA A 270 -15.51 29.38 4.04
C ALA A 270 -14.07 29.75 4.48
N ASP A 271 -13.61 29.14 5.58
CA ASP A 271 -12.27 29.38 6.15
C ASP A 271 -11.25 28.29 5.81
N ARG A 272 -11.65 27.20 5.14
CA ARG A 272 -10.79 26.03 4.92
C ARG A 272 -11.03 25.42 3.55
N GLU A 273 -9.99 25.45 2.73
CA GLU A 273 -9.97 24.70 1.48
C GLU A 273 -10.09 23.18 1.73
N ALA A 274 -10.80 22.51 0.83
CA ALA A 274 -11.01 21.07 0.83
C ALA A 274 -9.68 20.29 0.85
N LEU A 275 -9.63 19.22 1.63
CA LEU A 275 -8.42 18.42 1.78
C LEU A 275 -7.96 17.82 0.45
N PHE A 276 -8.89 17.34 -0.39
CA PHE A 276 -8.54 16.80 -1.70
C PHE A 276 -7.81 17.80 -2.57
N LYS A 277 -8.33 19.03 -2.66
CA LYS A 277 -7.75 20.06 -3.52
C LYS A 277 -6.30 20.35 -3.13
N LYS A 278 -6.01 20.46 -1.82
CA LYS A 278 -4.63 20.64 -1.32
C LYS A 278 -3.73 19.47 -1.73
N ILE A 279 -4.19 18.23 -1.55
CA ILE A 279 -3.40 17.04 -1.89
C ILE A 279 -3.17 16.95 -3.40
N GLU A 280 -4.20 17.20 -4.22
CA GLU A 280 -4.09 17.18 -5.69
C GLU A 280 -3.09 18.24 -6.18
N GLU A 281 -3.11 19.45 -5.63
CA GLU A 281 -2.13 20.49 -5.96
C GLU A 281 -0.71 20.09 -5.55
N MET A 282 -0.53 19.51 -4.36
CA MET A 282 0.76 19.03 -3.89
C MET A 282 1.30 17.88 -4.74
N VAL A 283 0.43 16.94 -5.13
CA VAL A 283 0.76 15.82 -6.02
C VAL A 283 1.13 16.33 -7.40
N ALA A 284 0.35 17.22 -8.00
CA ALA A 284 0.63 17.79 -9.32
C ALA A 284 1.97 18.55 -9.33
N ASN A 285 2.28 19.30 -8.27
CA ASN A 285 3.58 19.94 -8.11
C ASN A 285 4.71 18.92 -7.99
N ALA A 286 4.52 17.85 -7.22
CA ALA A 286 5.50 16.77 -7.09
C ALA A 286 5.74 16.05 -8.42
N GLU A 287 4.68 15.70 -9.16
CA GLU A 287 4.76 15.07 -10.49
C GLU A 287 5.55 15.92 -11.47
N LYS A 288 5.29 17.23 -11.49
CA LYS A 288 5.99 18.17 -12.37
C LYS A 288 7.45 18.36 -11.99
N GLU A 289 7.74 18.63 -10.71
CA GLU A 289 9.10 18.91 -10.24
C GLU A 289 10.01 17.68 -10.33
N GLU A 290 9.48 16.51 -9.97
CA GLU A 290 10.24 15.26 -9.88
C GLU A 290 10.10 14.38 -11.13
N LYS A 291 9.30 14.83 -12.12
CA LYS A 291 8.95 14.09 -13.34
C LYS A 291 8.34 12.72 -13.06
N ILE A 292 7.55 12.59 -11.99
CA ILE A 292 6.88 11.35 -11.61
C ILE A 292 5.69 11.13 -12.55
N PRO A 293 5.52 9.93 -13.15
CA PRO A 293 4.36 9.63 -13.99
C PRO A 293 3.04 9.79 -13.22
N PRO A 294 2.00 10.42 -13.78
CA PRO A 294 0.70 10.58 -13.10
C PRO A 294 0.00 9.26 -12.73
N THR A 295 0.37 8.17 -13.41
CA THR A 295 -0.10 6.81 -13.13
C THR A 295 0.53 6.20 -11.87
N THR A 296 1.54 6.85 -11.27
CA THR A 296 2.17 6.36 -10.05
C THR A 296 1.18 6.48 -8.90
N THR A 297 0.96 5.38 -8.18
CA THR A 297 0.02 5.34 -7.06
C THR A 297 0.40 6.36 -5.98
N LYS A 298 -0.58 7.18 -5.57
CA LYS A 298 -0.43 8.16 -4.50
C LYS A 298 -1.18 7.66 -3.27
N ASP A 299 -0.52 6.86 -2.44
CA ASP A 299 -1.18 6.10 -1.37
C ASP A 299 -2.05 6.98 -0.44
N LEU A 300 -1.65 8.23 -0.19
CA LEU A 300 -2.44 9.18 0.60
C LEU A 300 -3.72 9.62 -0.13
N GLU A 301 -3.63 9.96 -1.41
CA GLU A 301 -4.80 10.34 -2.22
C GLU A 301 -5.79 9.17 -2.30
N VAL A 302 -5.29 7.95 -2.47
CA VAL A 302 -6.11 6.73 -2.52
C VAL A 302 -6.83 6.49 -1.19
N GLU A 303 -6.17 6.70 -0.03
CA GLU A 303 -6.85 6.61 1.28
C GLU A 303 -8.02 7.62 1.39
N LEU A 304 -7.83 8.85 0.91
CA LEU A 304 -8.87 9.87 0.91
C LEU A 304 -10.01 9.53 -0.07
N LEU A 305 -9.69 8.95 -1.23
CA LEU A 305 -10.67 8.46 -2.20
C LEU A 305 -11.53 7.33 -1.60
N GLU A 306 -10.92 6.39 -0.89
CA GLU A 306 -11.66 5.35 -0.18
C GLU A 306 -12.55 5.90 0.94
N ALA A 307 -12.04 6.82 1.75
CA ALA A 307 -12.83 7.46 2.81
C ALA A 307 -14.02 8.24 2.24
N THR A 308 -13.84 8.89 1.09
CA THR A 308 -14.89 9.63 0.40
C THR A 308 -15.93 8.69 -0.21
N CYS A 309 -15.47 7.60 -0.81
CA CYS A 309 -16.35 6.57 -1.34
C CYS A 309 -17.20 5.93 -0.24
N GLU A 310 -16.61 5.66 0.93
CA GLU A 310 -17.33 5.20 2.10
C GLU A 310 -18.40 6.20 2.55
N ALA A 311 -18.04 7.47 2.68
CA ALA A 311 -18.99 8.51 3.06
C ALA A 311 -20.18 8.58 2.09
N TYR A 312 -19.94 8.52 0.79
CA TYR A 312 -21.02 8.57 -0.20
C TYR A 312 -21.89 7.31 -0.25
N LEU A 313 -21.30 6.13 0.01
CA LEU A 313 -22.05 4.89 0.18
C LEU A 313 -23.03 4.99 1.35
N GLU A 314 -22.58 5.48 2.49
CA GLU A 314 -23.38 5.60 3.72
C GLU A 314 -24.44 6.71 3.62
N LEU A 315 -24.08 7.83 2.98
CA LEU A 315 -25.01 8.95 2.73
C LEU A 315 -25.99 8.69 1.59
N LYS A 316 -25.85 7.56 0.87
CA LYS A 316 -26.65 7.21 -0.31
C LYS A 316 -26.62 8.29 -1.40
N ARG A 317 -25.46 8.94 -1.57
CA ARG A 317 -25.25 10.03 -2.53
C ARG A 317 -24.53 9.50 -3.78
N TRP A 318 -25.31 8.92 -4.68
CA TRP A 318 -24.77 8.19 -5.84
C TRP A 318 -24.10 9.10 -6.87
N GLY A 319 -24.75 10.21 -7.25
CA GLY A 319 -24.27 11.10 -8.32
C GLY A 319 -22.83 11.58 -8.09
N PRO A 320 -22.55 12.31 -6.99
CA PRO A 320 -21.19 12.75 -6.67
C PRO A 320 -20.22 11.58 -6.45
N GLY A 321 -20.68 10.50 -5.80
CA GLY A 321 -19.83 9.38 -5.42
C GLY A 321 -19.28 8.56 -6.59
N ILE A 322 -19.99 8.50 -7.74
CA ILE A 322 -19.52 7.77 -8.94
C ILE A 322 -18.11 8.21 -9.35
N THR A 323 -17.85 9.52 -9.38
CA THR A 323 -16.56 10.06 -9.84
C THR A 323 -15.41 9.64 -8.92
N TYR A 324 -15.62 9.75 -7.60
CA TYR A 324 -14.58 9.43 -6.61
C TYR A 324 -14.33 7.93 -6.53
N CYS A 325 -15.40 7.12 -6.47
CA CYS A 325 -15.27 5.67 -6.38
C CYS A 325 -14.70 5.06 -7.66
N ALA A 326 -14.99 5.61 -8.84
CA ALA A 326 -14.34 5.20 -10.09
C ALA A 326 -12.83 5.48 -10.06
N ARG A 327 -12.42 6.69 -9.65
CA ARG A 327 -10.99 7.03 -9.44
C ARG A 327 -10.32 6.09 -8.43
N THR A 328 -11.01 5.69 -7.37
CA THR A 328 -10.49 4.69 -6.42
C THR A 328 -10.16 3.39 -7.13
N LEU A 329 -11.05 2.90 -8.00
CA LEU A 329 -10.85 1.65 -8.73
C LEU A 329 -9.77 1.73 -9.80
N ASP A 330 -9.49 2.92 -10.35
CA ASP A 330 -8.36 3.12 -11.26
C ASP A 330 -7.00 2.88 -10.58
N TYR A 331 -6.87 3.27 -9.30
CA TYR A 331 -5.64 3.05 -8.52
C TYR A 331 -5.64 1.72 -7.75
N ARG A 332 -6.80 1.28 -7.28
CA ARG A 332 -6.99 0.09 -6.45
C ARG A 332 -8.25 -0.67 -6.89
N PRO A 333 -8.16 -1.48 -7.96
CA PRO A 333 -9.30 -2.25 -8.50
C PRO A 333 -9.99 -3.17 -7.49
N GLU A 334 -9.27 -3.60 -6.47
CA GLU A 334 -9.72 -4.48 -5.38
C GLU A 334 -10.31 -3.73 -4.18
N SER A 335 -10.47 -2.40 -4.26
CA SER A 335 -11.01 -1.60 -3.15
C SER A 335 -12.45 -2.02 -2.82
N ILE A 336 -12.61 -2.70 -1.68
CA ILE A 336 -13.90 -3.27 -1.25
C ILE A 336 -14.96 -2.18 -1.17
N VAL A 337 -14.64 -1.00 -0.62
CA VAL A 337 -15.61 0.08 -0.47
C VAL A 337 -16.09 0.64 -1.81
N ALA A 338 -15.19 0.77 -2.78
CA ALA A 338 -15.54 1.25 -4.13
C ALA A 338 -16.34 0.23 -4.92
N LEU A 339 -16.03 -1.07 -4.77
CA LEU A 339 -16.82 -2.15 -5.35
C LEU A 339 -18.21 -2.23 -4.71
N LEU A 340 -18.33 -2.08 -3.38
CA LEU A 340 -19.62 -2.03 -2.69
C LEU A 340 -20.46 -0.82 -3.16
N PHE A 341 -19.84 0.35 -3.31
CA PHE A 341 -20.51 1.53 -3.85
C PHE A 341 -21.02 1.28 -5.27
N THR A 342 -20.17 0.75 -6.15
CA THR A 342 -20.53 0.47 -7.55
C THR A 342 -21.64 -0.59 -7.65
N GLY A 343 -21.57 -1.65 -6.85
CA GLY A 343 -22.63 -2.65 -6.74
C GLY A 343 -23.96 -2.03 -6.32
N ARG A 344 -23.93 -1.14 -5.32
CA ARG A 344 -25.13 -0.42 -4.86
C ARG A 344 -25.70 0.51 -5.93
N VAL A 345 -24.86 1.19 -6.71
CA VAL A 345 -25.31 2.01 -7.85
C VAL A 345 -26.01 1.15 -8.90
N HIS A 346 -25.44 0.01 -9.28
CA HIS A 346 -26.09 -0.92 -10.22
C HIS A 346 -27.42 -1.45 -9.70
N MET A 347 -27.51 -1.81 -8.41
CA MET A 347 -28.78 -2.25 -7.80
C MET A 347 -29.85 -1.17 -7.86
N ASN A 348 -29.49 0.10 -7.65
CA ASN A 348 -30.45 1.21 -7.72
C ASN A 348 -30.89 1.54 -9.16
N ASN A 349 -30.15 1.07 -10.16
CA ASN A 349 -30.48 1.21 -11.57
C ASN A 349 -31.16 -0.06 -12.14
N ASP A 350 -31.56 -1.01 -11.27
CA ASP A 350 -32.12 -2.32 -11.63
C ASP A 350 -31.18 -3.20 -12.50
N GLU A 351 -29.87 -2.90 -12.49
CA GLU A 351 -28.85 -3.65 -13.22
C GLU A 351 -28.27 -4.78 -12.35
N PHE A 352 -29.14 -5.68 -11.89
CA PHE A 352 -28.78 -6.66 -10.84
C PHE A 352 -27.65 -7.63 -11.25
N ASP A 353 -27.59 -8.04 -12.52
CA ASP A 353 -26.50 -8.90 -13.02
C ASP A 353 -25.14 -8.20 -12.90
N LYS A 354 -25.06 -6.91 -13.27
CA LYS A 354 -23.84 -6.10 -13.12
C LYS A 354 -23.48 -5.91 -11.66
N ALA A 355 -24.48 -5.68 -10.80
CA ALA A 355 -24.27 -5.58 -9.36
C ALA A 355 -23.65 -6.86 -8.78
N ILE A 356 -24.18 -8.02 -9.16
CA ILE A 356 -23.67 -9.33 -8.72
C ILE A 356 -22.23 -9.54 -9.21
N GLU A 357 -21.91 -9.21 -10.46
CA GLU A 357 -20.54 -9.30 -10.98
C GLU A 357 -19.55 -8.49 -10.14
N VAL A 358 -19.88 -7.23 -9.87
CA VAL A 358 -19.02 -6.33 -9.08
C VAL A 358 -18.92 -6.78 -7.62
N LEU A 359 -20.02 -7.24 -7.02
CA LEU A 359 -20.02 -7.72 -5.63
C LEU A 359 -19.29 -9.06 -5.47
N ASN A 360 -19.23 -9.91 -6.51
CA ASN A 360 -18.36 -11.08 -6.53
C ASN A 360 -16.89 -10.68 -6.53
N LYS A 361 -16.49 -9.66 -7.30
CA LYS A 361 -15.12 -9.10 -7.22
C LYS A 361 -14.82 -8.60 -5.80
N ALA A 362 -15.78 -7.92 -5.15
CA ALA A 362 -15.63 -7.49 -3.75
C ALA A 362 -15.48 -8.68 -2.78
N LYS A 363 -16.21 -9.77 -3.03
CA LYS A 363 -16.15 -10.99 -2.22
C LYS A 363 -14.78 -11.65 -2.33
N GLU A 364 -14.26 -11.78 -3.54
CA GLU A 364 -12.91 -12.28 -3.82
C GLU A 364 -11.84 -11.42 -3.15
N ALA A 365 -11.90 -10.10 -3.34
CA ALA A 365 -10.96 -9.14 -2.75
C ALA A 365 -10.94 -9.21 -1.21
N SER A 366 -12.09 -9.51 -0.60
CA SER A 366 -12.22 -9.63 0.86
C SER A 366 -11.87 -11.01 1.43
N GLY A 367 -11.50 -11.98 0.60
CA GLY A 367 -11.28 -13.37 1.02
C GLY A 367 -12.57 -14.12 1.41
N GLY A 368 -13.74 -13.62 1.00
CA GLY A 368 -15.05 -14.26 1.16
C GLY A 368 -15.70 -14.16 2.54
N GLN A 369 -15.00 -13.65 3.56
CA GLN A 369 -15.51 -13.60 4.94
C GLN A 369 -16.19 -12.28 5.32
N ASN A 370 -16.17 -11.28 4.44
CA ASN A 370 -16.75 -9.98 4.75
C ASN A 370 -18.29 -10.03 4.77
N GLN A 371 -18.87 -9.90 5.97
CA GLN A 371 -20.32 -9.97 6.19
C GLN A 371 -21.08 -8.91 5.40
N ARG A 372 -20.55 -7.69 5.29
CA ARG A 372 -21.18 -6.60 4.56
C ARG A 372 -21.26 -6.90 3.06
N VAL A 373 -20.18 -7.45 2.48
CA VAL A 373 -20.16 -7.89 1.09
C VAL A 373 -21.15 -9.03 0.85
N ASN A 374 -21.10 -10.07 1.69
CA ASN A 374 -22.00 -11.22 1.55
C ASN A 374 -23.48 -10.84 1.70
N SER A 375 -23.79 -9.93 2.62
CA SER A 375 -25.15 -9.40 2.79
C SER A 375 -25.63 -8.65 1.56
N MET A 376 -24.81 -7.76 0.99
CA MET A 376 -25.17 -7.00 -0.21
C MET A 376 -25.27 -7.88 -1.46
N LEU A 377 -24.40 -8.89 -1.58
CA LEU A 377 -24.46 -9.87 -2.66
C LEU A 377 -25.73 -10.73 -2.59
N ASN A 378 -26.12 -11.16 -1.39
CA ASN A 378 -27.39 -11.86 -1.19
C ASN A 378 -28.59 -10.97 -1.54
N GLU A 379 -28.56 -9.70 -1.10
CA GLU A 379 -29.58 -8.71 -1.47
C GLU A 379 -29.71 -8.58 -2.99
N ALA A 380 -28.59 -8.47 -3.71
CA ALA A 380 -28.58 -8.39 -5.17
C ALA A 380 -29.16 -9.66 -5.84
N HIS A 381 -28.82 -10.86 -5.34
CA HIS A 381 -29.42 -12.11 -5.83
C HIS A 381 -30.92 -12.18 -5.60
N VAL A 382 -31.40 -11.76 -4.42
CA VAL A 382 -32.83 -11.70 -4.11
C VAL A 382 -33.54 -10.74 -5.07
N LEU A 383 -32.98 -9.55 -5.33
CA LEU A 383 -33.55 -8.58 -6.26
C LEU A 383 -33.58 -9.12 -7.70
N LEU A 384 -32.51 -9.78 -8.17
CA LEU A 384 -32.49 -10.41 -9.49
C LEU A 384 -33.58 -11.48 -9.63
N LYS A 385 -33.73 -12.36 -8.62
CA LYS A 385 -34.78 -13.39 -8.63
C LYS A 385 -36.16 -12.76 -8.65
N ARG A 386 -36.41 -11.72 -7.84
CA ARG A 386 -37.68 -10.97 -7.84
C ARG A 386 -37.97 -10.29 -9.18
N ALA A 387 -36.94 -9.78 -9.86
CA ALA A 387 -37.10 -9.14 -11.16
C ALA A 387 -37.48 -10.15 -12.26
N ASN A 388 -37.05 -11.40 -12.11
CA ASN A 388 -37.34 -12.50 -13.03
C ASN A 388 -38.59 -13.32 -12.66
N SER A 389 -39.11 -13.17 -11.43
CA SER A 389 -40.28 -13.91 -10.96
C SER A 389 -41.60 -13.19 -11.28
N LYS A 390 -42.70 -13.94 -11.23
CA LYS A 390 -44.03 -13.40 -11.48
C LYS A 390 -44.47 -12.55 -10.28
N ASP A 391 -44.85 -11.29 -10.52
CA ASP A 391 -45.30 -10.40 -9.45
C ASP A 391 -46.77 -10.66 -9.07
N TYR A 392 -46.99 -11.51 -8.05
CA TYR A 392 -48.32 -11.84 -7.54
C TYR A 392 -49.09 -10.62 -6.99
N TYR A 393 -48.39 -9.61 -6.45
CA TYR A 393 -49.02 -8.37 -5.97
C TYR A 393 -49.62 -7.59 -7.14
N LYS A 394 -48.88 -7.51 -8.25
CA LYS A 394 -49.35 -6.90 -9.49
C LYS A 394 -50.52 -7.67 -10.12
N VAL A 395 -50.53 -9.00 -10.02
CA VAL A 395 -51.67 -9.84 -10.48
C VAL A 395 -52.96 -9.48 -9.71
N LEU A 396 -52.88 -9.35 -8.39
CA LEU A 396 -54.03 -8.95 -7.57
C LEU A 396 -54.32 -7.44 -7.63
N GLY A 397 -53.37 -6.63 -8.08
CA GLY A 397 -53.49 -5.17 -8.16
C GLY A 397 -53.41 -4.49 -6.80
N VAL A 398 -52.54 -4.99 -5.92
CA VAL A 398 -52.29 -4.45 -4.58
C VAL A 398 -50.81 -4.08 -4.41
N ASP A 399 -50.52 -3.16 -3.51
CA ASP A 399 -49.15 -2.84 -3.12
C ASP A 399 -48.52 -3.96 -2.26
N ARG A 400 -47.19 -3.98 -2.18
CA ARG A 400 -46.46 -5.04 -1.46
C ARG A 400 -46.65 -4.98 0.06
N ASP A 401 -46.95 -3.80 0.59
CA ASP A 401 -47.30 -3.56 2.00
C ASP A 401 -48.79 -3.84 2.30
N ALA A 402 -49.55 -4.33 1.33
CA ALA A 402 -50.95 -4.67 1.49
C ALA A 402 -51.16 -5.64 2.66
N THR A 403 -52.17 -5.34 3.48
CA THR A 403 -52.57 -6.21 4.58
C THR A 403 -53.28 -7.46 4.06
N ASP A 404 -53.36 -8.51 4.87
CA ASP A 404 -54.09 -9.74 4.50
C ASP A 404 -55.56 -9.46 4.12
N LYS A 405 -56.15 -8.41 4.71
CA LYS A 405 -57.51 -7.96 4.40
C LYS A 405 -57.58 -7.34 3.00
N ASP A 406 -56.57 -6.57 2.61
CA ASP A 406 -56.49 -5.93 1.28
C ASP A 406 -56.28 -6.99 0.20
N ILE A 407 -55.38 -7.96 0.44
CA ILE A 407 -55.14 -9.11 -0.44
C ILE A 407 -56.43 -9.91 -0.65
N LYS A 408 -57.16 -10.24 0.42
CA LYS A 408 -58.43 -10.98 0.36
C LYS A 408 -59.53 -10.19 -0.37
N LYS A 409 -59.57 -8.87 -0.19
CA LYS A 409 -60.53 -8.00 -0.88
C LYS A 409 -60.22 -7.92 -2.38
N ALA A 410 -58.94 -7.75 -2.73
CA ALA A 410 -58.47 -7.72 -4.11
C ALA A 410 -58.77 -9.03 -4.83
N TYR A 411 -58.45 -10.17 -4.20
CA TYR A 411 -58.79 -11.50 -4.72
C TYR A 411 -60.28 -11.64 -5.04
N ARG A 412 -61.18 -11.33 -4.09
CA ARG A 412 -62.63 -11.39 -4.32
C ARG A 412 -63.09 -10.51 -5.47
N THR A 413 -62.47 -9.33 -5.62
CA THR A 413 -62.78 -8.38 -6.69
C THR A 413 -62.35 -8.93 -8.04
N LYS A 414 -61.10 -9.40 -8.15
CA LYS A 414 -60.52 -10.00 -9.36
C LYS A 414 -61.23 -11.27 -9.78
N THR A 415 -61.56 -12.15 -8.84
CA THR A 415 -62.36 -13.37 -9.09
C THR A 415 -63.74 -13.05 -9.62
N LYS A 416 -64.39 -11.98 -9.13
CA LYS A 416 -65.69 -11.56 -9.66
C LYS A 416 -65.56 -10.96 -11.06
N GLU A 417 -64.49 -10.21 -11.31
CA GLU A 417 -64.20 -9.57 -12.60
C GLU A 417 -63.93 -10.61 -13.69
N PHE A 418 -63.10 -11.63 -13.40
CA PHE A 418 -62.63 -12.62 -14.39
C PHE A 418 -63.27 -14.01 -14.26
N HIS A 419 -64.38 -14.18 -13.54
CA HIS A 419 -65.02 -15.50 -13.42
C HIS A 419 -65.43 -16.05 -14.80
N PRO A 420 -65.08 -17.31 -15.18
CA PRO A 420 -65.27 -17.83 -16.54
C PRO A 420 -66.74 -17.75 -17.01
N ASP A 421 -67.69 -18.07 -16.14
CA ASP A 421 -69.12 -18.01 -16.48
C ASP A 421 -69.71 -16.59 -16.57
N LYS A 422 -69.08 -15.61 -15.92
CA LYS A 422 -69.65 -14.25 -15.73
C LYS A 422 -68.94 -13.18 -16.54
N TYR A 423 -67.73 -13.46 -17.02
CA TYR A 423 -67.01 -12.54 -17.88
C TYR A 423 -67.77 -12.36 -19.21
N ARG A 424 -67.90 -11.10 -19.65
CA ARG A 424 -68.61 -10.70 -20.88
C ARG A 424 -67.82 -9.68 -21.71
N GLY A 425 -66.50 -9.58 -21.45
CA GLY A 425 -65.61 -8.71 -22.21
C GLY A 425 -64.99 -9.41 -23.43
N ASP A 426 -63.91 -8.83 -23.95
CA ASP A 426 -63.34 -9.18 -25.26
C ASP A 426 -62.41 -10.41 -25.26
N LEU A 427 -62.07 -10.93 -24.07
CA LEU A 427 -61.20 -12.10 -23.93
C LEU A 427 -61.96 -13.40 -24.24
N LYS A 428 -61.26 -14.34 -24.90
CA LYS A 428 -61.76 -15.70 -25.12
C LYS A 428 -61.77 -16.50 -23.80
N LEU A 429 -62.60 -17.55 -23.73
CA LEU A 429 -62.80 -18.35 -22.52
C LEU A 429 -61.49 -18.92 -21.95
N ASP A 430 -60.63 -19.44 -22.82
CA ASP A 430 -59.29 -19.95 -22.48
C ASP A 430 -58.38 -18.87 -21.85
N GLN A 431 -58.48 -17.63 -22.32
CA GLN A 431 -57.72 -16.51 -21.77
C GLN A 431 -58.27 -16.05 -20.40
N VAL A 432 -59.58 -16.15 -20.20
CA VAL A 432 -60.24 -15.85 -18.92
C VAL A 432 -59.89 -16.90 -17.87
N GLU A 433 -59.93 -18.19 -18.25
CA GLU A 433 -59.49 -19.30 -17.41
C GLU A 433 -58.03 -19.16 -17.00
N LYS A 434 -57.15 -18.79 -17.95
CA LYS A 434 -55.75 -18.51 -17.65
C LYS A 434 -55.61 -17.38 -16.62
N LYS A 435 -56.29 -16.25 -16.80
CA LYS A 435 -56.27 -15.14 -15.83
C LYS A 435 -56.78 -15.57 -14.45
N MET A 436 -57.82 -16.39 -14.40
CA MET A 436 -58.33 -16.93 -13.14
C MET A 436 -57.35 -17.86 -12.45
N ALA A 437 -56.63 -18.68 -13.21
CA ALA A 437 -55.54 -19.48 -12.67
C ALA A 437 -54.45 -18.60 -12.06
N GLU A 438 -54.03 -17.52 -12.75
CA GLU A 438 -53.04 -16.58 -12.23
C GLU A 438 -53.51 -15.85 -10.97
N ILE A 439 -54.80 -15.47 -10.89
CA ILE A 439 -55.40 -14.82 -9.70
C ILE A 439 -55.44 -15.77 -8.50
N ASN A 440 -55.80 -17.04 -8.74
CA ASN A 440 -55.83 -18.05 -7.68
C ASN A 440 -54.43 -18.37 -7.16
N GLU A 441 -53.47 -18.56 -8.07
CA GLU A 441 -52.06 -18.77 -7.76
C GLU A 441 -51.49 -17.59 -6.93
N ALA A 442 -51.77 -16.35 -7.34
CA ALA A 442 -51.35 -15.17 -6.60
C ALA A 442 -51.95 -15.11 -5.18
N TYR A 443 -53.22 -15.47 -5.03
CA TYR A 443 -53.85 -15.49 -3.70
C TYR A 443 -53.32 -16.62 -2.83
N GLU A 444 -53.02 -17.79 -3.38
CA GLU A 444 -52.43 -18.91 -2.64
C GLU A 444 -51.08 -18.53 -2.01
N VAL A 445 -50.19 -17.90 -2.79
CA VAL A 445 -48.89 -17.45 -2.30
C VAL A 445 -49.03 -16.30 -1.30
N LEU A 446 -49.84 -15.28 -1.61
CA LEU A 446 -49.91 -14.07 -0.79
C LEU A 446 -50.79 -14.18 0.46
N SER A 447 -51.71 -15.15 0.53
CA SER A 447 -52.59 -15.34 1.70
C SER A 447 -51.98 -16.22 2.79
N ASN A 448 -50.89 -16.94 2.49
CA ASN A 448 -50.13 -17.71 3.46
C ASN A 448 -48.89 -16.91 3.91
N PRO A 449 -48.74 -16.57 5.20
CA PRO A 449 -47.61 -15.79 5.69
C PRO A 449 -46.23 -16.38 5.36
N GLU A 450 -46.07 -17.70 5.42
CA GLU A 450 -44.79 -18.38 5.15
C GLU A 450 -44.45 -18.34 3.66
N LEU A 451 -45.44 -18.58 2.79
CA LEU A 451 -45.24 -18.51 1.34
C LEU A 451 -45.01 -17.08 0.86
N ARG A 452 -45.73 -16.12 1.45
CA ARG A 452 -45.55 -14.69 1.21
C ARG A 452 -44.14 -14.27 1.61
N GLU A 453 -43.66 -14.65 2.79
CA GLU A 453 -42.30 -14.33 3.25
C GLU A 453 -41.23 -14.95 2.35
N ARG A 454 -41.40 -16.20 1.91
CA ARG A 454 -40.48 -16.84 0.94
C ARG A 454 -40.46 -16.11 -0.40
N PHE A 455 -41.65 -15.81 -0.95
CA PHE A 455 -41.79 -15.06 -2.19
C PHE A 455 -41.18 -13.66 -2.08
N ASP A 456 -41.45 -12.97 -0.97
CA ASP A 456 -40.82 -11.70 -0.66
C ASP A 456 -39.32 -11.87 -0.53
N ASN A 457 -38.77 -12.97 -0.03
CA ASN A 457 -37.32 -13.23 -0.06
C ASN A 457 -36.76 -13.67 -1.42
N GLY A 458 -37.54 -13.58 -2.50
CA GLY A 458 -37.13 -13.93 -3.86
C GLY A 458 -37.14 -15.43 -4.14
N ASP A 459 -37.78 -16.22 -3.29
CA ASP A 459 -38.04 -17.65 -3.50
C ASP A 459 -39.51 -17.86 -3.90
N ASP A 460 -39.77 -17.91 -5.20
CA ASP A 460 -41.14 -18.11 -5.73
C ASP A 460 -41.56 -19.59 -5.60
N PRO A 461 -42.58 -19.91 -4.76
CA PRO A 461 -43.00 -21.29 -4.52
C PRO A 461 -43.51 -22.03 -5.76
N ASN A 462 -43.92 -21.29 -6.81
CA ASN A 462 -44.48 -21.87 -8.03
C ASN A 462 -43.53 -21.75 -9.23
N ASP A 463 -42.31 -21.26 -9.04
CA ASP A 463 -41.33 -21.16 -10.12
C ASP A 463 -40.80 -22.55 -10.52
N ARG A 464 -41.19 -22.97 -11.72
CA ARG A 464 -40.83 -24.27 -12.31
C ARG A 464 -39.38 -24.34 -12.81
N SER A 465 -38.62 -23.24 -12.72
CA SER A 465 -37.25 -23.15 -13.24
C SER A 465 -36.16 -23.42 -12.20
N GLN A 466 -36.49 -23.59 -10.91
CA GLN A 466 -35.50 -23.93 -9.89
C GLN A 466 -35.08 -25.43 -9.92
N PRO A 467 -33.80 -25.76 -10.16
CA PRO A 467 -33.28 -27.12 -10.07
C PRO A 467 -32.96 -27.45 -8.60
N GLY A 468 -33.99 -27.76 -7.80
CA GLY A 468 -33.79 -28.13 -6.39
C GLY A 468 -35.05 -28.20 -5.53
N GLY A 469 -36.20 -27.72 -6.01
CA GLY A 469 -37.49 -27.94 -5.36
C GLY A 469 -37.92 -29.39 -5.55
N GLY A 470 -37.54 -30.26 -4.62
CA GLY A 470 -38.01 -31.63 -4.58
C GLY A 470 -39.53 -31.70 -4.66
N GLU A 471 -40.01 -32.62 -5.49
CA GLU A 471 -41.35 -33.22 -5.51
C GLU A 471 -42.15 -32.96 -4.22
N GLY A 472 -42.95 -31.89 -4.28
CA GLY A 472 -43.83 -31.48 -3.20
C GLY A 472 -45.10 -30.86 -3.77
N GLY A 473 -45.58 -31.36 -4.91
CA GLY A 473 -46.90 -31.04 -5.43
C GLY A 473 -47.97 -31.60 -4.51
N PHE A 474 -48.29 -30.89 -3.43
CA PHE A 474 -49.46 -31.16 -2.61
C PHE A 474 -50.53 -30.11 -2.95
N ASN A 475 -51.32 -30.41 -3.99
CA ASN A 475 -52.55 -29.70 -4.29
C ASN A 475 -53.66 -30.25 -3.35
N PRO A 476 -54.13 -29.56 -2.29
CA PRO A 476 -55.10 -30.15 -1.37
C PRO A 476 -56.55 -29.77 -1.68
N PHE A 477 -56.84 -29.10 -2.80
CA PHE A 477 -58.20 -28.60 -3.08
C PHE A 477 -58.64 -28.85 -4.52
N PHE A 478 -58.64 -30.12 -4.95
CA PHE A 478 -59.48 -30.53 -6.09
C PHE A 478 -59.90 -32.00 -5.96
N GLN A 479 -61.03 -32.27 -5.29
CA GLN A 479 -61.94 -33.33 -5.73
C GLN A 479 -63.37 -33.17 -5.15
N PRO A 480 -64.43 -33.33 -5.96
CA PRO A 480 -65.82 -33.26 -5.53
C PRO A 480 -66.34 -34.65 -5.09
N GLY A 481 -66.99 -34.74 -3.93
CA GLY A 481 -67.78 -35.94 -3.60
C GLY A 481 -67.88 -36.29 -2.11
N PHE A 482 -69.08 -36.09 -1.57
CA PHE A 482 -69.74 -36.78 -0.45
C PHE A 482 -69.05 -38.00 0.22
N GLY A 483 -68.96 -37.95 1.56
CA GLY A 483 -69.32 -39.08 2.45
C GLY A 483 -68.20 -39.77 3.24
N GLY A 484 -68.34 -39.78 4.58
CA GLY A 484 -67.85 -40.88 5.43
C GLY A 484 -66.81 -40.54 6.52
N PHE A 485 -67.26 -40.54 7.77
CA PHE A 485 -66.47 -40.57 9.01
C PHE A 485 -65.55 -41.81 9.12
N ARG A 486 -64.29 -41.64 9.56
CA ARG A 486 -63.66 -42.41 10.67
C ARG A 486 -62.24 -41.89 10.99
N GLY A 487 -61.94 -41.73 12.28
CA GLY A 487 -60.68 -41.21 12.80
C GLY A 487 -59.59 -42.26 13.07
N GLY A 488 -58.42 -41.79 13.51
CA GLY A 488 -57.34 -42.65 14.03
C GLY A 488 -55.96 -41.99 14.14
N GLN A 489 -55.67 -41.45 15.32
CA GLN A 489 -54.39 -41.38 16.07
C GLN A 489 -53.06 -40.86 15.48
N GLN A 490 -52.48 -39.94 16.26
CA GLN A 490 -51.09 -39.47 16.28
C GLN A 490 -50.13 -40.50 16.88
N GLN A 491 -48.89 -40.58 16.39
CA GLN A 491 -47.74 -41.11 17.11
C GLN A 491 -46.48 -40.26 16.88
N PHE A 492 -45.91 -39.79 17.99
CA PHE A 492 -44.59 -39.17 18.14
C PHE A 492 -43.49 -40.23 18.09
N PHE A 493 -42.29 -39.89 17.58
CA PHE A 493 -41.07 -40.62 17.91
C PHE A 493 -39.89 -39.69 18.23
N GLN A 494 -39.12 -40.14 19.21
CA GLN A 494 -38.19 -39.42 20.06
C GLN A 494 -36.73 -39.60 19.59
N GLN A 495 -35.94 -38.56 19.87
CA GLN A 495 -34.54 -38.32 19.51
C GLN A 495 -33.56 -39.18 20.33
N GLY A 496 -32.46 -39.64 19.71
CA GLY A 496 -31.33 -40.31 20.38
C GLY A 496 -29.98 -39.72 19.94
N GLY A 497 -29.23 -39.16 20.89
CA GLY A 497 -27.91 -38.54 20.68
C GLY A 497 -26.73 -39.51 20.72
N ARG A 498 -25.59 -39.08 20.14
CA ARG A 498 -24.29 -39.76 20.26
C ARG A 498 -23.19 -38.77 20.66
N THR A 499 -22.40 -39.22 21.63
CA THR A 499 -21.28 -38.53 22.30
C THR A 499 -19.97 -38.72 21.54
N PHE A 500 -19.13 -37.68 21.48
CA PHE A 500 -17.79 -37.69 20.87
C PHE A 500 -16.69 -37.98 21.91
N TYR A 501 -15.72 -38.84 21.54
CA TYR A 501 -14.48 -39.11 22.27
C TYR A 501 -13.37 -38.15 21.84
N LYS A 502 -12.56 -37.68 22.81
CA LYS A 502 -11.42 -36.76 22.65
C LYS A 502 -10.12 -37.55 22.81
N GLN A 503 -9.21 -37.50 21.83
CA GLN A 503 -7.85 -38.04 21.95
C GLN A 503 -6.81 -36.90 21.88
N SER A 504 -5.92 -36.91 22.86
CA SER A 504 -4.76 -36.04 23.01
C SER A 504 -3.53 -36.72 22.40
N SER A 505 -2.73 -35.99 21.63
CA SER A 505 -1.38 -36.39 21.24
C SER A 505 -0.41 -35.25 21.53
N GLY A 506 0.69 -35.60 22.19
CA GLY A 506 1.80 -34.70 22.50
C GLY A 506 2.98 -34.93 21.55
N SER A 507 3.82 -33.92 21.40
CA SER A 507 5.12 -34.02 20.74
C SER A 507 6.12 -33.03 21.34
N ARG A 508 7.21 -33.59 21.88
CA ARG A 508 8.48 -32.91 22.20
C ARG A 508 9.28 -32.69 20.91
N GLN A 509 10.05 -31.61 20.82
CA GLN A 509 11.25 -31.57 19.99
C GLN A 509 12.30 -30.56 20.48
N HIS A 510 13.55 -30.92 20.18
CA HIS A 510 14.81 -30.47 20.75
C HIS A 510 15.45 -29.25 20.05
N ALA A 511 16.44 -28.70 20.74
CA ALA A 511 17.37 -27.64 20.37
C ALA A 511 18.32 -27.99 19.20
N GLY A 512 18.83 -26.95 18.53
CA GLY A 512 19.97 -27.01 17.63
C GLY A 512 20.51 -25.60 17.33
N GLY A 513 21.73 -25.31 17.79
CA GLY A 513 22.44 -24.06 17.54
C GLY A 513 23.42 -24.16 16.36
N HIS A 514 23.71 -23.03 15.72
CA HIS A 514 24.73 -22.90 14.68
C HIS A 514 25.70 -21.76 14.99
N ASN A 515 27.00 -22.09 15.03
CA ASN A 515 28.15 -21.19 15.11
C ASN A 515 28.76 -21.03 13.71
N PHE A 516 29.13 -19.80 13.32
CA PHE A 516 29.94 -19.50 12.13
C PHE A 516 31.31 -18.96 12.55
N LYS A 517 32.39 -19.39 11.88
CA LYS A 517 33.77 -18.88 12.01
C LYS A 517 34.29 -18.43 10.63
N PHE A 518 35.04 -17.33 10.59
CA PHE A 518 35.84 -16.89 9.43
C PHE A 518 37.34 -17.03 9.73
N HIS A 519 38.13 -17.36 8.71
CA HIS A 519 39.60 -17.34 8.72
C HIS A 519 40.12 -16.14 7.91
N PHE A 520 41.20 -15.53 8.43
CA PHE A 520 41.88 -14.34 7.94
C PHE A 520 42.74 -14.58 6.70
#